data_AF-A0A6B3ITN8-F1
#
_entry.id   AF-A0A6B3ITN8-F1
#
_cell.length_a   1.000
_cell.length_b   1.000
_cell.length_c   1.000
_cell.angle_alpha   90.00
_cell.angle_beta   90.00
_cell.angle_gamma   90.00
#
_symmetry.space_group_name_H-M   'P 1'
#
loop_
_entity.id
_entity.type
_entity.pdbx_description
1 polymer ?
#
loop_
_entity_poly.entity_id
_entity_poly.type
_entity_poly.pdbx_seq_one_letter_code
_entity_poly.pdbx_strand_id
1 'polypeptide(L)'
;HKVFQEIQDIIEPDALLCSNTSTLPITALAEGVTRPADFIGLHFFSPVDKMPLVEIIKGERTGDEALARAFDLVRRIRKTPIVVNDSRGFFTSRVIGQFINEGVAMVGEGVEPASVEQAAAQSGYPAKVLSLMDELTLTLPRKIRIETKRAVEEAGGTWPG
;
A
#
# COMPACT_ATOMS: atom_id res chain seq x y z
N HIS A 1 16.27 -2.03 -4.12
CA HIS A 1 17.30 -2.89 -3.49
C HIS A 1 18.50 -2.12 -2.96
N LYS A 2 19.19 -1.30 -3.76
CA LYS A 2 20.42 -0.56 -3.39
C LYS A 2 20.49 -0.04 -1.94
N VAL A 3 19.46 0.68 -1.47
CA VAL A 3 19.42 1.22 -0.10
C VAL A 3 19.59 0.15 0.98
N PHE A 4 18.91 -1.00 0.85
CA PHE A 4 19.04 -2.08 1.83
C PHE A 4 20.39 -2.79 1.71
N GLN A 5 20.93 -2.91 0.49
CA GLN A 5 22.23 -3.52 0.25
C GLN A 5 23.37 -2.72 0.90
N GLU A 6 23.24 -1.39 0.92
CA GLU A 6 24.24 -0.49 1.53
C GLU A 6 24.26 -0.56 3.06
N ILE A 7 23.16 -0.97 3.72
CA ILE A 7 23.04 -0.93 5.19
C ILE A 7 23.10 -2.31 5.85
N GLN A 8 22.76 -3.40 5.14
CA GLN A 8 22.58 -4.73 5.75
C GLN A 8 23.83 -5.30 6.43
N ASP A 9 25.03 -4.89 6.01
CA ASP A 9 26.31 -5.33 6.58
C ASP A 9 26.83 -4.39 7.68
N ILE A 10 26.13 -3.27 7.93
CA ILE A 10 26.52 -2.22 8.91
C ILE A 10 25.66 -2.30 10.17
N ILE A 11 24.39 -2.68 10.02
CA ILE A 11 23.44 -2.81 11.12
C ILE A 11 23.67 -4.08 11.92
N GLU A 12 23.06 -4.15 13.12
CA GLU A 12 23.12 -5.36 13.95
C GLU A 12 22.61 -6.60 13.19
N PRO A 13 23.23 -7.77 13.40
CA PRO A 13 22.87 -9.00 12.69
C PRO A 13 21.44 -9.48 12.93
N ASP A 14 20.73 -8.94 13.92
CA ASP A 14 19.34 -9.24 14.25
C ASP A 14 18.39 -8.05 13.99
N ALA A 15 18.85 -7.00 13.30
CA ALA A 15 18.05 -5.83 13.01
C ALA A 15 16.85 -6.18 12.11
N LEU A 16 15.65 -5.72 12.50
CA LEU A 16 14.44 -5.84 11.70
C LEU A 16 14.48 -4.85 10.53
N LEU A 17 14.34 -5.34 9.30
CA LEU A 17 14.38 -4.52 8.10
C LEU A 17 12.96 -4.23 7.61
N CYS A 18 12.59 -2.94 7.62
CA CYS A 18 11.23 -2.51 7.28
C CYS A 18 11.19 -1.59 6.06
N SER A 19 10.24 -1.80 5.15
CA SER A 19 9.95 -0.88 4.05
C SER A 19 8.58 -0.21 4.20
N ASN A 20 8.51 1.11 3.99
CA ASN A 20 7.27 1.90 3.93
C ASN A 20 6.75 2.12 2.49
N THR A 21 7.11 1.25 1.54
CA THR A 21 6.57 1.37 0.18
C THR A 21 5.04 1.26 0.17
N SER A 22 4.36 1.85 -0.81
CA SER A 22 2.90 1.76 -0.97
C SER A 22 2.46 0.92 -2.17
N THR A 23 3.40 0.57 -3.08
CA THR A 23 3.07 -0.09 -4.36
C THR A 23 3.99 -1.24 -4.71
N LEU A 24 5.21 -1.29 -4.15
CA LEU A 24 6.17 -2.36 -4.46
C LEU A 24 5.91 -3.58 -3.57
N PRO A 25 5.84 -4.80 -4.15
CA PRO A 25 5.71 -6.02 -3.35
C PRO A 25 6.91 -6.20 -2.42
N ILE A 26 6.65 -6.55 -1.16
CA ILE A 26 7.66 -6.82 -0.15
C ILE A 26 8.50 -8.04 -0.52
N THR A 27 7.89 -9.04 -1.13
CA THR A 27 8.55 -10.26 -1.62
C THR A 27 9.63 -9.93 -2.64
N ALA A 28 9.32 -9.06 -3.60
CA ALA A 28 10.28 -8.60 -4.60
C ALA A 28 11.39 -7.73 -3.97
N LEU A 29 11.07 -6.89 -2.99
CA LEU A 29 12.08 -6.09 -2.29
C LEU A 29 13.02 -6.96 -1.45
N ALA A 30 12.54 -8.06 -0.88
CA ALA A 30 13.31 -9.00 -0.08
C ALA A 30 14.38 -9.76 -0.89
N GLU A 31 14.30 -9.79 -2.22
CA GLU A 31 15.36 -10.35 -3.09
C GLU A 31 16.67 -9.55 -2.98
N GLY A 32 16.58 -8.28 -2.59
CA GLY A 32 17.74 -7.42 -2.44
C GLY A 32 18.48 -7.53 -1.11
N VAL A 33 18.06 -8.41 -0.20
CA VAL A 33 18.68 -8.57 1.13
C VAL A 33 19.15 -10.00 1.37
N THR A 34 20.20 -10.15 2.19
CA THR A 34 20.78 -11.45 2.55
C THR A 34 19.95 -12.20 3.59
N ARG A 35 19.15 -11.49 4.40
CA ARG A 35 18.32 -12.02 5.48
C ARG A 35 16.82 -11.76 5.23
N PRO A 36 16.20 -12.40 4.23
CA PRO A 36 14.80 -12.13 3.87
C PRO A 36 13.78 -12.49 4.96
N ALA A 37 14.15 -13.37 5.90
CA ALA A 37 13.33 -13.69 7.07
C ALA A 37 13.08 -12.49 7.99
N ASP A 38 14.00 -11.53 8.01
CA ASP A 38 13.93 -10.31 8.83
C ASP A 38 13.38 -9.09 8.07
N PHE A 39 12.93 -9.30 6.83
CA PHE A 39 12.42 -8.24 5.97
C PHE A 39 10.89 -8.22 5.96
N ILE A 40 10.31 -7.05 6.23
CA ILE A 40 8.86 -6.88 6.34
C ILE A 40 8.39 -5.50 5.82
N GLY A 41 7.14 -5.40 5.40
CA GLY A 41 6.52 -4.11 5.12
C GLY A 41 5.92 -3.47 6.37
N LEU A 42 6.16 -2.18 6.57
CA LEU A 42 5.47 -1.32 7.54
C LEU A 42 4.95 -0.09 6.81
N HIS A 43 3.73 -0.19 6.29
CA HIS A 43 3.10 0.86 5.50
C HIS A 43 2.28 1.80 6.39
N PHE A 44 2.76 3.04 6.48
CA PHE A 44 2.14 4.14 7.21
C PHE A 44 1.28 4.98 6.27
N PHE A 45 0.21 5.55 6.83
CA PHE A 45 -0.68 6.45 6.10
C PHE A 45 -0.34 7.91 6.46
N SER A 46 -0.35 8.79 5.46
CA SER A 46 -0.11 10.22 5.66
C SER A 46 -1.39 10.95 6.05
N PRO A 47 -1.35 11.93 6.98
CA PRO A 47 -0.21 12.30 7.83
C PRO A 47 0.07 11.26 8.91
N VAL A 48 1.34 10.85 9.06
CA VAL A 48 1.74 9.72 9.93
C VAL A 48 1.42 9.98 11.40
N ASP A 49 1.45 11.23 11.86
CA ASP A 49 1.11 11.62 13.22
C ASP A 49 -0.39 11.45 13.53
N LYS A 50 -1.26 11.69 12.54
CA LYS A 50 -2.72 11.66 12.70
C LYS A 50 -3.35 10.32 12.38
N MET A 51 -2.81 9.60 11.41
CA MET A 51 -3.41 8.36 10.95
C MET A 51 -3.13 7.22 11.93
N PRO A 52 -4.16 6.50 12.42
CA PRO A 52 -3.96 5.46 13.44
C PRO A 52 -3.47 4.14 12.84
N LEU A 53 -3.75 3.86 11.56
CA LEU A 53 -3.52 2.57 10.93
C LEU A 53 -2.06 2.40 10.49
N VAL A 54 -1.53 1.19 10.62
CA VAL A 54 -0.31 0.74 9.94
C VAL A 54 -0.58 -0.66 9.39
N GLU A 55 -0.30 -0.84 8.11
CA GLU A 55 -0.31 -2.16 7.48
C GLU A 55 1.04 -2.84 7.69
N ILE A 56 1.02 -4.04 8.28
CA ILE A 56 2.17 -4.93 8.40
C ILE A 56 2.07 -5.97 7.30
N ILE A 57 2.98 -5.90 6.33
CA ILE A 57 2.90 -6.71 5.13
C ILE A 57 3.87 -7.88 5.22
N LYS A 58 3.31 -9.10 5.28
CA LYS A 58 4.08 -10.35 5.29
C LYS A 58 4.44 -10.75 3.86
N GLY A 59 5.72 -10.66 3.51
CA GLY A 59 6.26 -11.24 2.27
C GLY A 59 6.38 -12.76 2.38
N GLU A 60 6.55 -13.45 1.25
CA GLU A 60 6.60 -14.93 1.20
C GLU A 60 7.65 -15.55 2.14
N ARG A 61 8.80 -14.87 2.29
CA ARG A 61 9.93 -15.33 3.11
C ARG A 61 10.01 -14.64 4.47
N THR A 62 9.08 -13.74 4.82
CA THR A 62 9.09 -13.05 6.10
C THR A 62 8.84 -14.04 7.24
N GLY A 63 9.74 -14.07 8.22
CA GLY A 63 9.67 -14.96 9.38
C GLY A 63 8.64 -14.50 10.42
N ASP A 64 8.19 -15.44 11.25
CA ASP A 64 7.19 -15.16 12.28
C ASP A 64 7.73 -14.27 13.40
N GLU A 65 9.03 -14.35 13.71
CA GLU A 65 9.69 -13.43 14.64
C GLU A 65 9.70 -11.98 14.12
N ALA A 66 9.99 -11.78 12.84
CA ALA A 66 9.96 -10.46 12.22
C ALA A 66 8.55 -9.85 12.27
N LEU A 67 7.52 -10.67 12.00
CA LEU A 67 6.12 -10.27 12.14
C LEU A 67 5.77 -9.89 13.58
N ALA A 68 6.17 -10.69 14.56
CA ALA A 68 5.91 -10.41 15.97
C ALA A 68 6.57 -9.10 16.43
N ARG A 69 7.85 -8.89 16.09
CA ARG A 69 8.60 -7.66 16.40
C ARG A 69 7.98 -6.43 15.74
N ALA A 70 7.55 -6.55 14.49
CA ALA A 70 6.85 -5.48 13.78
C ALA A 70 5.52 -5.13 14.46
N PHE A 71 4.74 -6.14 14.86
CA PHE A 71 3.48 -5.96 15.57
C PHE A 71 3.66 -5.22 16.90
N ASP A 72 4.65 -5.65 17.70
CA ASP A 72 5.00 -5.02 18.96
C ASP A 72 5.48 -3.58 18.78
N LEU A 73 6.29 -3.32 17.74
CA LEU A 73 6.75 -1.98 17.40
C LEU A 73 5.56 -1.06 17.10
N VAL A 74 4.64 -1.47 16.21
CA VAL A 74 3.47 -0.67 15.81
C VAL A 74 2.58 -0.37 17.02
N ARG A 75 2.37 -1.35 17.91
CA ARG A 75 1.62 -1.11 19.15
C ARG A 75 2.33 -0.16 20.10
N ARG A 76 3.66 -0.27 20.23
CA ARG A 76 4.49 0.59 21.09
C ARG A 76 4.41 2.06 20.67
N ILE A 77 4.35 2.32 19.36
CA ILE A 77 4.15 3.67 18.82
C ILE A 77 2.68 4.12 18.78
N ARG A 78 1.78 3.38 19.48
CA ARG A 78 0.35 3.68 19.63
C ARG A 78 -0.41 3.76 18.30
N LYS A 79 -0.02 2.92 17.35
CA LYS A 79 -0.73 2.72 16.09
C LYS A 79 -1.52 1.40 16.14
N THR A 80 -2.48 1.26 15.23
CA THR A 80 -3.33 0.09 15.04
C THR A 80 -2.72 -0.79 13.95
N PRO A 81 -2.11 -1.93 14.28
CA PRO A 81 -1.58 -2.84 13.29
C PRO A 81 -2.69 -3.67 12.63
N ILE A 82 -2.60 -3.84 11.31
CA ILE A 82 -3.29 -4.92 10.59
C ILE A 82 -2.27 -5.74 9.83
N VAL A 83 -2.38 -7.07 9.87
CA VAL A 83 -1.48 -7.97 9.13
C VAL A 83 -2.11 -8.30 7.79
N VAL A 84 -1.38 -8.09 6.71
CA VAL A 84 -1.84 -8.35 5.35
C VAL A 84 -0.79 -9.14 4.58
N ASN A 85 -1.23 -9.98 3.65
CA ASN A 85 -0.33 -10.69 2.76
C ASN A 85 0.19 -9.75 1.68
N ASP A 86 1.41 -10.01 1.23
CA ASP A 86 2.04 -9.22 0.19
C ASP A 86 1.30 -9.29 -1.15
N SER A 87 1.06 -8.12 -1.71
CA SER A 87 0.43 -7.96 -3.00
C SER A 87 0.55 -6.51 -3.45
N ARG A 88 0.51 -6.25 -4.76
CA ARG A 88 0.59 -4.89 -5.28
C ARG A 88 -0.56 -4.03 -4.73
N GLY A 89 -0.20 -2.89 -4.13
CA GLY A 89 -1.14 -1.96 -3.48
C GLY A 89 -1.70 -2.45 -2.14
N PHE A 90 -1.18 -3.55 -1.59
CA PHE A 90 -1.61 -4.16 -0.33
C PHE A 90 -3.13 -4.30 -0.22
N PHE A 91 -3.69 -4.11 0.97
CA PHE A 91 -5.13 -4.24 1.19
C PHE A 91 -5.84 -2.90 1.01
N THR A 92 -5.46 -1.89 1.79
CA THR A 92 -6.18 -0.59 1.83
C THR A 92 -6.14 0.16 0.50
N SER A 93 -4.97 0.32 -0.12
CA SER A 93 -4.85 1.06 -1.37
C SER A 93 -5.59 0.36 -2.51
N ARG A 94 -5.70 -0.97 -2.48
CA ARG A 94 -6.54 -1.73 -3.43
C ARG A 94 -8.02 -1.44 -3.26
N VAL A 95 -8.52 -1.46 -2.03
CA VAL A 95 -9.93 -1.22 -1.72
C VAL A 95 -10.31 0.23 -2.07
N ILE A 96 -9.49 1.21 -1.65
CA ILE A 96 -9.70 2.63 -1.95
C ILE A 96 -9.56 2.88 -3.46
N GLY A 97 -8.59 2.26 -4.12
CA GLY A 97 -8.41 2.35 -5.56
C GLY A 97 -9.65 1.91 -6.33
N GLN A 98 -10.30 0.82 -5.91
CA GLN A 98 -11.56 0.38 -6.54
C GLN A 98 -12.68 1.39 -6.30
N PHE A 99 -12.84 1.87 -5.06
CA PHE A 99 -13.84 2.88 -4.73
C PHE A 99 -13.72 4.13 -5.61
N ILE A 100 -12.49 4.64 -5.77
CA ILE A 100 -12.19 5.79 -6.63
C ILE A 100 -12.47 5.46 -8.10
N ASN A 101 -12.06 4.28 -8.59
CA ASN A 101 -12.28 3.88 -9.98
C ASN A 101 -13.78 3.84 -10.34
N GLU A 102 -14.63 3.29 -9.48
CA GLU A 102 -16.09 3.28 -9.68
C GLU A 102 -16.66 4.71 -9.68
N GLY A 103 -16.18 5.57 -8.77
CA GLY A 103 -16.54 6.99 -8.73
C GLY A 103 -16.27 7.71 -10.06
N VAL A 104 -15.07 7.49 -10.62
CA VAL A 104 -14.67 8.07 -11.91
C VAL A 104 -15.43 7.43 -13.08
N ALA A 105 -15.69 6.13 -13.03
CA ALA A 105 -16.46 5.42 -14.06
C ALA A 105 -17.87 5.99 -14.18
N MET A 106 -18.57 6.20 -13.06
CA MET A 106 -19.91 6.82 -13.05
C MET A 106 -19.92 8.20 -13.73
N VAL A 107 -18.90 9.02 -13.48
CA VAL A 107 -18.75 10.31 -14.17
C VAL A 107 -18.52 10.12 -15.68
N GLY A 108 -17.68 9.14 -16.05
CA GLY A 108 -17.44 8.77 -17.46
C GLY A 108 -18.68 8.25 -18.19
N GLU A 109 -19.62 7.64 -17.47
CA GLU A 109 -20.93 7.18 -17.96
C GLU A 109 -21.98 8.30 -18.05
N GLY A 110 -21.65 9.51 -17.60
CA GLY A 110 -22.51 10.70 -17.68
C GLY A 110 -23.29 11.02 -16.42
N VAL A 111 -23.02 10.34 -15.29
CA VAL A 111 -23.59 10.72 -13.99
C VAL A 111 -22.96 12.04 -13.55
N GLU A 112 -23.79 12.96 -13.07
CA GLU A 112 -23.33 14.27 -12.63
C GLU A 112 -22.38 14.14 -11.40
N PRO A 113 -21.18 14.77 -11.40
CA PRO A 113 -20.18 14.61 -10.34
C PRO A 113 -20.67 14.93 -8.93
N ALA A 114 -21.47 15.98 -8.73
CA ALA A 114 -22.01 16.30 -7.42
C ALA A 114 -22.97 15.22 -6.90
N SER A 115 -23.68 14.53 -7.78
CA SER A 115 -24.54 13.39 -7.43
C SER A 115 -23.72 12.20 -6.94
N VAL A 116 -22.59 11.90 -7.60
CA VAL A 116 -21.63 10.87 -7.16
C VAL A 116 -21.05 11.19 -5.77
N GLU A 117 -20.63 12.43 -5.57
CA GLU A 117 -20.12 12.94 -4.29
C GLU A 117 -21.15 12.89 -3.16
N GLN A 118 -22.42 13.21 -3.45
CA GLN A 118 -23.52 13.13 -2.50
C GLN A 118 -23.84 11.68 -2.12
N ALA A 119 -23.83 10.75 -3.09
CA ALA A 119 -24.04 9.33 -2.83
C ALA A 119 -22.96 8.77 -1.89
N ALA A 120 -21.68 9.13 -2.10
CA ALA A 120 -20.59 8.75 -1.21
C ALA A 120 -20.81 9.28 0.22
N ALA A 121 -21.22 10.54 0.38
CA ALA A 121 -21.49 11.14 1.68
C ALA A 121 -22.69 10.48 2.39
N GLN A 122 -23.79 10.24 1.68
CA GLN A 122 -24.98 9.56 2.22
C GLN A 122 -24.69 8.10 2.63
N SER A 123 -23.71 7.47 1.98
CA SER A 123 -23.24 6.11 2.32
C SER A 123 -22.33 6.08 3.55
N GLY A 124 -22.04 7.24 4.16
CA GLY A 124 -21.26 7.35 5.40
C GLY A 124 -19.75 7.42 5.21
N TYR A 125 -19.25 7.61 3.98
CA TYR A 125 -17.82 7.80 3.76
C TYR A 125 -17.37 9.18 4.29
N PRO A 126 -16.30 9.25 5.09
CA PRO A 126 -15.82 10.50 5.66
C PRO A 126 -15.20 11.42 4.60
N ALA A 127 -14.56 10.84 3.59
CA ALA A 127 -14.05 11.52 2.42
C ALA A 127 -14.84 11.04 1.19
N LYS A 128 -15.29 11.99 0.38
CA LYS A 128 -16.08 11.70 -0.81
C LYS A 128 -15.19 11.21 -1.94
N VAL A 129 -15.75 10.41 -2.84
CA VAL A 129 -14.98 9.58 -3.78
C VAL A 129 -14.15 10.37 -4.81
N LEU A 130 -14.67 11.46 -5.36
CA LEU A 130 -13.96 12.33 -6.30
C LEU A 130 -13.02 13.29 -5.55
N SER A 131 -13.42 13.74 -4.36
CA SER A 131 -12.53 14.53 -3.48
C SER A 131 -11.23 13.76 -3.16
N LEU A 132 -11.32 12.44 -2.93
CA LEU A 132 -10.14 11.58 -2.76
C LEU A 132 -9.25 11.54 -4.01
N MET A 133 -9.83 11.58 -5.20
CA MET A 133 -9.06 11.64 -6.45
C MET A 133 -8.30 12.98 -6.58
N ASP A 134 -8.92 14.08 -6.17
CA ASP A 134 -8.31 15.42 -6.17
C ASP A 134 -7.13 15.49 -5.20
N GLU A 135 -7.27 14.93 -3.99
CA GLU A 135 -6.17 14.84 -3.01
C GLU A 135 -4.97 14.05 -3.55
N LEU A 136 -5.22 13.03 -4.37
CA LEU A 136 -4.19 12.25 -5.04
C LEU A 136 -3.65 12.92 -6.31
N THR A 137 -4.11 14.13 -6.63
CA THR A 137 -3.65 15.00 -7.74
C THR A 137 -3.84 14.44 -9.16
N LEU A 138 -4.67 13.40 -9.36
CA LEU A 138 -4.86 12.63 -10.61
C LEU A 138 -3.58 11.95 -11.18
N THR A 139 -2.41 12.55 -11.02
CA THR A 139 -1.14 12.11 -11.56
C THR A 139 -0.65 10.84 -10.88
N LEU A 140 -0.79 10.76 -9.55
CA LEU A 140 -0.37 9.60 -8.79
C LEU A 140 -1.23 8.36 -9.12
N PRO A 141 -2.57 8.40 -9.10
CA PRO A 141 -3.40 7.27 -9.51
C PRO A 141 -3.12 6.84 -10.96
N ARG A 142 -2.95 7.79 -11.88
CA ARG A 142 -2.58 7.50 -13.27
C ARG A 142 -1.23 6.78 -13.36
N LYS A 143 -0.22 7.24 -12.63
CA LYS A 143 1.11 6.61 -12.59
C LYS A 143 1.02 5.17 -12.06
N ILE A 144 0.32 4.97 -10.94
CA ILE A 144 0.11 3.64 -10.34
C ILE A 144 -0.58 2.71 -11.34
N ARG A 145 -1.61 3.20 -12.05
CA ARG A 145 -2.33 2.44 -13.08
C ARG A 145 -1.40 2.01 -14.23
N ILE A 146 -0.57 2.91 -14.74
CA ILE A 146 0.41 2.61 -15.81
C ILE A 146 1.43 1.57 -15.34
N GLU A 147 1.98 1.74 -14.14
CA GLU A 147 2.96 0.78 -13.57
C GLU A 147 2.32 -0.59 -13.32
N THR A 148 1.06 -0.62 -12.90
CA THR A 148 0.31 -1.87 -12.69
C THR A 148 0.04 -2.57 -14.02
N LYS A 149 -0.42 -1.83 -15.04
CA LYS A 149 -0.60 -2.37 -16.39
C LYS A 149 0.70 -3.00 -16.91
N ARG A 150 1.82 -2.27 -16.83
CA ARG A 150 3.12 -2.76 -17.29
C ARG A 150 3.53 -4.05 -16.56
N ALA A 151 3.36 -4.09 -15.24
CA ALA A 151 3.69 -5.27 -14.44
C ALA A 151 2.82 -6.48 -14.78
N VAL A 152 1.51 -6.28 -15.05
CA VAL A 152 0.61 -7.36 -15.48
C VAL A 152 1.04 -7.93 -16.83
N GLU A 153 1.35 -7.05 -17.79
CA GLU A 153 1.80 -7.44 -19.14
C GLU A 153 3.18 -8.14 -19.10
N GLU A 154 4.12 -7.64 -18.29
CA GLU A 154 5.43 -8.26 -18.07
C GLU A 154 5.32 -9.66 -17.43
N ALA A 155 4.31 -9.88 -16.58
CA ALA A 155 4.00 -11.19 -16.00
C ALA A 155 3.22 -12.12 -16.96
N GLY A 156 2.98 -11.71 -18.21
CA GLY A 156 2.24 -12.48 -19.22
C GLY A 156 0.71 -12.44 -19.07
N GLY A 157 0.18 -11.57 -18.21
CA GLY A 157 -1.25 -11.37 -18.03
C GLY A 157 -1.84 -10.37 -19.03
N THR A 158 -3.18 -10.32 -19.11
CA THR A 158 -3.92 -9.31 -19.89
C THR A 158 -4.49 -8.25 -18.97
N TRP A 159 -4.26 -6.97 -19.27
CA TRP A 159 -4.84 -5.85 -18.51
C TRP A 159 -6.35 -5.72 -18.78
N PRO A 160 -7.23 -5.85 -17.76
CA PRO A 160 -8.67 -5.91 -17.98
C PRO A 160 -9.36 -4.55 -18.21
N GLY A 161 -8.67 -3.42 -17.98
CA GLY A 161 -9.28 -2.09 -18.07
C GLY A 161 -9.34 -1.43 -16.71
#